data_AF-A0A813IKD2-F1
#
_entry.id   AF-A0A813IKD2-F1
#
_cell.length_a   1.000
_cell.length_b   1.000
_cell.length_c   1.000
_cell.angle_alpha   90.00
_cell.angle_beta   90.00
_cell.angle_gamma   90.00
#
_symmetry.space_group_name_H-M   'P 1'
#
loop_
_entity.id
_entity.type
_entity.pdbx_description
1 polymer ?
#
loop_
_entity_poly.entity_id
_entity_poly.type
_entity_poly.pdbx_seq_one_letter_code
_entity_poly.pdbx_strand_id
1 'polypeptide(L)'
;EVAEGLSLYQVLGCEQGALFAELRACFKRRALSVHPDKGGSKEAFQQVLAAFETLADPVARANYDRRHAAADRARQKPDDSTPAWQTQ
;
A
#
# COMPACT_ATOMS: atom_id res chain seq x y z
N GLU A 1 -0.14 -11.72 11.31
CA GLU A 1 0.42 -10.43 11.76
C GLU A 1 0.03 -9.35 10.76
N VAL A 2 -0.84 -8.43 11.15
CA VAL A 2 -1.33 -7.38 10.23
C VAL A 2 -0.30 -6.26 10.17
N ALA A 3 0.25 -6.04 8.97
CA ALA A 3 1.30 -5.08 8.72
C ALA A 3 0.81 -3.65 9.03
N GLU A 4 1.21 -3.12 10.17
CA GLU A 4 1.11 -1.68 10.44
C GLU A 4 1.98 -0.93 9.42
N GLY A 5 1.34 -0.11 8.57
CA GLY A 5 2.01 0.66 7.52
C GLY A 5 1.76 0.19 6.08
N LEU A 6 0.66 -0.50 5.79
CA LEU A 6 0.27 -0.79 4.41
C LEU A 6 0.15 0.50 3.60
N SER A 7 0.90 0.58 2.50
CA SER A 7 0.82 1.70 1.57
C SER A 7 -0.56 1.77 0.90
N LEU A 8 -0.98 2.96 0.44
CA LEU A 8 -2.25 3.11 -0.30
C LEU A 8 -2.29 2.19 -1.53
N TYR A 9 -1.13 1.96 -2.15
CA TYR A 9 -0.96 0.99 -3.23
C TYR A 9 -1.34 -0.42 -2.79
N GLN A 10 -0.90 -0.87 -1.61
CA GLN A 10 -1.27 -2.18 -1.06
C GLN A 10 -2.74 -2.27 -0.64
N VAL A 11 -3.34 -1.18 -0.15
CA VAL A 11 -4.78 -1.13 0.16
C VAL A 11 -5.61 -1.39 -1.10
N LEU A 12 -5.21 -0.80 -2.22
CA LEU A 12 -5.82 -1.03 -3.53
C LEU A 12 -5.43 -2.37 -4.16
N GLY A 13 -4.30 -2.95 -3.75
CA GLY A 13 -3.71 -4.15 -4.37
C GLY A 13 -2.97 -3.85 -5.67
N CYS A 14 -2.36 -2.65 -5.77
CA CYS A 14 -1.52 -2.21 -6.87
C CYS A 14 -0.03 -2.22 -6.47
N GLU A 15 0.84 -2.21 -7.47
CA GLU A 15 2.26 -1.93 -7.26
C GLU A 15 2.51 -0.44 -6.99
N GLN A 16 3.55 -0.13 -6.22
CA GLN A 16 4.03 1.23 -6.06
C GLN A 16 4.55 1.73 -7.41
N GLY A 17 4.02 2.83 -7.91
CA GLY A 17 4.35 3.30 -9.27
C GLY A 17 3.24 3.08 -10.29
N ALA A 18 2.23 2.25 -10.01
CA ALA A 18 1.15 1.92 -10.94
C ALA A 18 0.54 3.15 -11.64
N LEU A 19 0.25 2.99 -12.93
CA LEU A 19 -0.36 4.03 -13.75
C LEU A 19 -1.82 4.25 -13.36
N PHE A 20 -2.37 5.42 -13.71
CA PHE A 20 -3.77 5.74 -13.42
C PHE A 20 -4.77 4.68 -13.93
N ALA A 21 -4.49 4.12 -15.12
CA ALA A 21 -5.28 3.03 -15.69
C ALA A 21 -5.26 1.77 -14.82
N GLU A 22 -4.11 1.42 -14.26
CA GLU A 22 -3.93 0.27 -13.36
C GLU A 22 -4.58 0.52 -12.00
N LEU A 23 -4.40 1.72 -11.43
CA LEU A 23 -5.09 2.13 -10.19
C LEU A 23 -6.60 1.96 -10.33
N ARG A 24 -7.18 2.36 -11.47
CA ARG A 24 -8.61 2.21 -11.74
C ARG A 24 -9.03 0.74 -11.88
N ALA A 25 -8.19 -0.09 -12.50
CA ALA A 25 -8.45 -1.52 -12.65
C ALA A 25 -8.42 -2.25 -11.29
N CYS A 26 -7.40 -1.97 -10.48
CA CYS A 26 -7.27 -2.51 -9.13
C CYS A 26 -8.39 -2.01 -8.21
N PHE A 27 -8.73 -0.72 -8.25
CA PHE A 27 -9.88 -0.18 -7.52
C PHE A 27 -11.17 -0.94 -7.83
N LYS A 28 -11.49 -1.16 -9.11
CA LYS A 28 -12.68 -1.93 -9.50
C LYS A 28 -12.66 -3.36 -8.95
N ARG A 29 -11.53 -4.07 -9.09
CA ARG A 29 -11.38 -5.44 -8.55
C ARG A 29 -11.55 -5.48 -7.04
N ARG A 30 -10.93 -4.53 -6.33
CA ARG A 30 -10.95 -4.47 -4.88
C ARG A 30 -12.32 -4.05 -4.37
N ALA A 31 -12.94 -3.05 -4.98
CA ALA A 31 -14.31 -2.61 -4.71
C ALA A 31 -15.32 -3.77 -4.81
N LEU A 32 -15.22 -4.61 -5.84
CA LEU A 32 -16.06 -5.80 -5.98
C LEU A 32 -15.80 -6.85 -4.89
N SER A 33 -14.57 -6.96 -4.42
CA SER A 33 -14.19 -7.90 -3.36
C SER A 33 -14.61 -7.45 -1.97
N VAL A 34 -14.64 -6.13 -1.71
CA VAL A 34 -15.01 -5.54 -0.41
C VAL A 34 -16.44 -5.01 -0.38
N HIS A 35 -17.22 -5.24 -1.44
CA HIS A 35 -18.58 -4.75 -1.54
C HIS A 35 -19.46 -5.38 -0.43
N PRO A 36 -20.30 -4.58 0.27
CA PRO A 36 -21.13 -5.09 1.37
C PRO A 36 -22.08 -6.22 0.95
N ASP A 37 -22.55 -6.20 -0.31
CA ASP A 37 -23.40 -7.24 -0.89
C ASP A 37 -22.71 -8.61 -1.02
N LYS A 38 -21.37 -8.62 -1.15
CA LYS A 38 -20.56 -9.85 -1.28
C LYS A 38 -19.90 -10.27 0.05
N GLY A 39 -20.32 -9.68 1.17
CA GLY A 39 -19.79 -9.99 2.50
C GLY A 39 -18.60 -9.12 2.92
N GLY A 40 -18.36 -8.00 2.25
CA GLY A 40 -17.41 -6.98 2.70
C GLY A 40 -18.02 -5.98 3.70
N SER A 41 -17.21 -5.02 4.15
CA SER A 41 -17.65 -3.96 5.08
C SER A 41 -17.59 -2.59 4.40
N LYS A 42 -18.50 -1.70 4.81
CA LYS A 42 -18.52 -0.31 4.32
C LYS A 42 -17.19 0.39 4.63
N GLU A 43 -16.58 0.13 5.78
CA GLU A 43 -15.27 0.66 6.13
C GLU A 43 -14.18 0.21 5.14
N ALA A 44 -14.15 -1.07 4.78
CA ALA A 44 -13.17 -1.60 3.83
C ALA A 44 -13.32 -0.95 2.45
N PHE A 45 -14.56 -0.72 2.01
CA PHE A 45 -14.82 0.02 0.77
C PHE A 45 -14.34 1.48 0.86
N GLN A 46 -14.60 2.16 1.97
CA GLN A 46 -14.14 3.53 2.19
C GLN A 46 -12.61 3.64 2.21
N GLN A 47 -11.91 2.66 2.78
CA GLN A 47 -10.44 2.62 2.75
C GLN A 47 -9.90 2.49 1.32
N VAL A 48 -10.50 1.62 0.52
CA VAL A 48 -10.13 1.43 -0.89
C VAL A 48 -10.42 2.68 -1.71
N LEU A 49 -11.54 3.36 -1.45
CA LEU A 49 -11.90 4.60 -2.11
C LEU A 49 -10.95 5.74 -1.76
N ALA A 50 -10.68 5.97 -0.48
CA ALA A 50 -9.75 7.01 -0.02
C ALA A 50 -8.33 6.81 -0.58
N ALA A 51 -7.89 5.55 -0.66
CA ALA A 51 -6.63 5.20 -1.32
C ALA A 51 -6.64 5.55 -2.81
N PHE A 52 -7.72 5.23 -3.52
CA PHE A 52 -7.85 5.58 -4.94
C PHE A 52 -7.85 7.08 -5.15
N GLU A 53 -8.63 7.85 -4.38
CA GLU A 53 -8.72 9.31 -4.51
C GLU A 53 -7.35 9.99 -4.32
N THR A 54 -6.57 9.53 -3.35
CA THR A 54 -5.23 10.08 -3.10
C THR A 54 -4.24 9.73 -4.21
N LEU A 55 -4.29 8.52 -4.76
CA LEU A 55 -3.36 8.08 -5.81
C LEU A 55 -3.79 8.51 -7.22
N ALA A 56 -5.09 8.78 -7.41
CA ALA A 56 -5.69 9.25 -8.66
C ALA A 56 -5.25 10.68 -9.00
N ASP A 57 -5.08 11.53 -7.99
CA ASP A 57 -4.58 12.89 -8.17
C ASP A 57 -3.04 12.90 -8.14
N PRO A 58 -2.36 13.33 -9.22
CA PRO A 58 -0.90 13.38 -9.27
C PRO A 58 -0.27 14.27 -8.19
N VAL A 59 -0.95 15.34 -7.77
CA VAL A 59 -0.48 16.25 -6.71
C VAL A 59 -0.62 15.60 -5.35
N ALA A 60 -1.76 14.98 -5.07
CA ALA A 60 -1.98 14.25 -3.82
C ALA A 60 -1.04 13.04 -3.70
N ARG A 61 -0.86 12.30 -4.81
CA ARG A 61 0.10 11.20 -4.92
C ARG A 61 1.53 11.66 -4.65
N ALA A 62 1.99 12.74 -5.27
CA ALA A 62 3.32 13.28 -5.01
C ALA A 62 3.49 13.71 -3.53
N ASN A 63 2.46 14.28 -2.91
CA ASN A 63 2.47 14.58 -1.47
C ASN A 63 2.55 13.32 -0.61
N TYR A 64 1.76 12.31 -0.93
CA TYR A 64 1.79 11.02 -0.25
C TYR A 64 3.16 10.36 -0.37
N ASP A 65 3.67 10.24 -1.60
CA ASP A 65 4.97 9.64 -1.90
C ASP A 65 6.10 10.40 -1.19
N ARG A 66 6.08 11.74 -1.15
CA ARG A 66 7.08 12.53 -0.38
C ARG A 66 7.03 12.26 1.12
N ARG A 67 5.85 12.10 1.70
CA ARG A 67 5.68 11.83 3.14
C ARG A 67 6.07 10.40 3.50
N HIS A 68 5.83 9.44 2.60
CA HIS A 68 6.08 8.03 2.83
C HIS A 68 7.46 7.54 2.35
N ALA A 69 8.15 8.24 1.44
CA ALA A 69 9.51 7.92 1.01
C ALA A 69 10.55 8.10 2.13
N ALA A 70 10.33 9.01 3.07
CA ALA A 70 11.18 9.17 4.24
C ALA A 70 11.04 8.02 5.25
N ALA A 71 9.88 7.35 5.28
CA ALA A 71 9.61 6.23 6.18
C ALA A 71 10.23 4.91 5.71
N ASP A 72 10.32 4.69 4.39
CA ASP A 72 10.89 3.45 3.84
C ASP A 72 12.42 3.33 4.07
N ARG A 73 13.12 4.48 4.00
CA ARG A 73 14.56 4.56 4.30
C ARG A 73 14.93 4.15 5.73
N ALA A 74 14.02 4.28 6.70
CA ALA A 74 14.26 3.87 8.08
C ALA A 74 13.98 2.39 8.34
N ARG A 75 13.29 1.71 7.42
CA ARG A 75 12.89 0.30 7.55
C ARG A 75 13.80 -0.66 6.80
N GLN A 76 14.60 -0.15 5.88
CA GLN A 76 15.79 -0.84 5.37
C GLN A 76 16.86 -0.86 6.47
N LYS A 77 16.64 -1.69 7.49
CA LYS A 77 17.77 -2.18 8.27
C LYS A 77 18.68 -2.90 7.27
N PRO A 78 20.00 -2.61 7.21
CA PRO A 78 20.90 -3.59 6.64
C PRO A 78 20.65 -4.88 7.43
N ASP A 79 20.21 -5.92 6.73
CA ASP A 79 20.20 -7.27 7.25
C ASP A 79 21.60 -7.52 7.82
N ASP A 80 21.66 -7.61 9.15
CA ASP A 80 22.87 -7.87 9.93
C ASP A 80 23.27 -9.33 9.73
N SER A 81 23.52 -9.72 8.48
CA SER A 81 24.09 -11.00 8.12
C SER A 81 25.60 -10.85 8.06
N THR A 82 26.27 -10.80 9.22
CA THR A 82 27.48 -11.61 9.55
C THR A 82 28.17 -11.16 10.85
N PRO A 83 28.90 -12.03 11.58
CA PRO A 83 28.87 -13.50 11.60
C PRO A 83 28.62 -14.05 13.03
N ALA A 84 27.82 -15.11 13.15
CA ALA A 84 27.78 -15.89 14.37
C ALA A 84 29.10 -16.67 14.48
N TRP A 85 30.05 -16.13 15.25
CA TRP A 85 30.99 -16.87 16.11
C TRP A 85 31.07 -18.36 15.78
N GLN A 86 31.81 -18.73 14.74
CA GLN A 86 32.12 -20.13 14.51
C GLN A 86 33.21 -20.51 15.53
N THR A 87 32.71 -21.10 16.61
CA THR A 87 33.42 -21.85 17.63
C THR A 87 34.29 -22.94 16.99
N GLN A 88 35.62 -22.81 17.09
CA GLN A 88 36.54 -23.82 17.67
C GLN A 88 37.98 -23.31 17.73
#